data_AF-A0A8S1KPQ4-F1
#
_entry.id   AF-A0A8S1KPQ4-F1
#
_cell.length_a   1.000
_cell.length_b   1.000
_cell.length_c   1.000
_cell.angle_alpha   90.00
_cell.angle_beta   90.00
_cell.angle_gamma   90.00
#
_symmetry.space_group_name_H-M   'P 1'
#
loop_
_entity.id
_entity.type
_entity.pdbx_description
1 polymer ?
#
loop_
_entity_poly.entity_id
_entity_poly.type
_entity_poly.pdbx_seq_one_letter_code
_entity_poly.pdbx_strand_id
1 'polypeptide(L)'
;MNIVKSLLLIYSLLAMPTLQCSQSCFCRKYFTLRIRTQIRGQYKNILQQNNGALISNRNQISFAGNQFNRSPLRSEVYYVNGGRGYTSQIIGRYLIIDLPQTYEINTIIFWVYDRDATLRRFNLQVYIQNSQGQRQLIYQNTAATSITKIKFNDTFVKQILFYNNNGSSLNQYLHFLNLQAYFDF
;
A
#
# COMPACT_ATOMS: atom_id res chain seq x y z
N MET A 1 -16.94 -63.17 14.64
CA MET A 1 -15.83 -62.51 15.39
C MET A 1 -15.45 -61.14 14.81
N ASN A 2 -16.41 -60.33 14.32
CA ASN A 2 -16.11 -59.08 13.58
C ASN A 2 -16.78 -57.82 14.16
N ILE A 3 -17.88 -57.92 14.91
CA ILE A 3 -18.65 -56.75 15.38
C ILE A 3 -17.91 -55.98 16.47
N VAL A 4 -17.22 -56.67 17.38
CA VAL A 4 -16.47 -56.06 18.49
C VAL A 4 -15.26 -55.27 17.99
N LYS A 5 -14.56 -55.76 16.95
CA LYS A 5 -13.46 -55.03 16.31
C LYS A 5 -13.95 -53.77 15.61
N SER A 6 -15.10 -53.83 14.93
CA SER A 6 -15.69 -52.66 14.28
C SER A 6 -16.14 -51.58 15.28
N LEU A 7 -16.71 -51.97 16.42
CA LEU A 7 -17.09 -51.04 17.49
C LEU A 7 -15.89 -50.37 18.16
N LEU A 8 -14.80 -51.12 18.39
CA LEU A 8 -13.54 -50.57 18.92
C LEU A 8 -12.89 -49.58 17.94
N LEU A 9 -12.97 -49.84 16.63
CA LEU A 9 -12.46 -48.91 15.62
C LEU A 9 -13.25 -47.60 15.60
N ILE A 10 -14.59 -47.68 15.67
CA ILE A 10 -15.47 -46.50 15.72
C ILE A 10 -15.24 -45.69 17.01
N TYR A 11 -15.08 -46.35 18.15
CA TYR A 11 -14.73 -45.69 19.41
C TYR A 11 -13.36 -45.01 19.35
N SER A 12 -12.36 -45.63 18.70
CA SER A 12 -11.04 -45.02 18.52
C SER A 12 -11.04 -43.82 17.57
N LEU A 13 -11.94 -43.80 16.58
CA LEU A 13 -12.13 -42.68 15.65
C LEU A 13 -12.87 -41.50 16.31
N LEU A 14 -13.78 -41.77 17.25
CA LEU A 14 -14.51 -40.75 18.01
C LEU A 14 -13.75 -40.26 19.25
N ALA A 15 -12.78 -41.04 19.75
CA ALA A 15 -11.93 -40.69 20.89
C ALA A 15 -10.65 -39.94 20.49
N MET A 16 -10.48 -39.57 19.21
CA MET A 16 -9.44 -38.61 18.87
C MET A 16 -9.76 -37.29 19.58
N PRO A 17 -8.94 -36.83 20.53
CA PRO A 17 -9.15 -35.52 21.11
C PRO A 17 -9.10 -34.54 19.95
N THR A 18 -10.14 -33.72 19.81
CA THR A 18 -10.07 -32.52 18.98
C THR A 18 -8.87 -31.75 19.51
N LEU A 19 -7.74 -31.86 18.81
CA LEU A 19 -6.52 -31.14 19.12
C LEU A 19 -6.84 -29.67 18.88
N GLN A 20 -7.40 -29.03 19.91
CA GLN A 20 -7.61 -27.60 19.97
C GLN A 20 -6.23 -26.97 19.79
N CYS A 21 -6.01 -26.43 18.59
CA CYS A 21 -4.80 -25.76 18.15
C CYS A 21 -4.47 -24.52 19.01
N SER A 22 -5.21 -24.24 20.09
CA SER A 22 -4.92 -23.18 21.05
C SER A 22 -3.74 -23.48 21.99
N GLN A 23 -3.37 -24.76 22.21
CA GLN A 23 -2.38 -25.12 23.24
C GLN A 23 -0.96 -25.46 22.73
N SER A 24 -0.76 -25.76 21.44
CA SER A 24 0.59 -26.09 20.94
C SER A 24 1.41 -24.84 20.61
N CYS A 25 2.69 -24.83 21.03
CA CYS A 25 3.65 -23.75 20.72
C CYS A 25 3.74 -23.49 19.19
N PHE A 26 3.65 -24.56 18.40
CA PHE A 26 3.62 -24.53 16.95
C PHE A 26 2.40 -23.76 16.43
N CYS A 27 1.18 -24.11 16.84
CA CYS A 27 -0.02 -23.41 16.41
C CYS A 27 0.01 -21.91 16.77
N ARG A 28 0.47 -21.57 17.98
CA ARG A 28 0.63 -20.18 18.41
C ARG A 28 1.60 -19.41 17.51
N LYS A 29 2.76 -20.01 17.17
CA LYS A 29 3.73 -19.43 16.25
C LYS A 29 3.14 -19.18 14.86
N TYR A 30 2.42 -20.16 14.30
CA TYR A 30 1.76 -20.01 13.00
C TYR A 30 0.69 -18.94 13.00
N PHE A 31 -0.13 -18.88 14.06
CA PHE A 31 -1.14 -17.84 14.22
C PHE A 31 -0.51 -16.44 14.30
N THR A 32 0.55 -16.28 15.10
CA THR A 32 1.29 -15.01 15.18
C THR A 32 1.91 -14.61 13.84
N LEU A 33 2.52 -15.56 13.12
CA LEU A 33 3.07 -15.31 11.79
C LEU A 33 1.97 -14.88 10.82
N ARG A 34 0.83 -15.57 10.81
CA ARG A 34 -0.32 -15.23 9.96
C ARG A 34 -0.80 -13.81 10.23
N ILE A 35 -1.03 -13.43 11.49
CA ILE A 35 -1.44 -12.07 11.85
C ILE A 35 -0.41 -11.04 11.38
N ARG A 36 0.88 -11.27 11.66
CA ARG A 36 1.97 -10.37 11.22
C ARG A 36 1.97 -10.20 9.70
N THR A 37 1.83 -11.29 8.95
CA THR A 37 1.76 -11.21 7.49
C THR A 37 0.57 -10.40 7.01
N GLN A 38 -0.60 -10.54 7.62
CA GLN A 38 -1.81 -9.80 7.23
C GLN A 38 -1.65 -8.30 7.50
N ILE A 39 -1.15 -7.94 8.68
CA ILE A 39 -0.87 -6.56 9.08
C ILE A 39 0.18 -5.94 8.16
N ARG A 40 1.16 -6.71 7.68
CA ARG A 40 2.20 -6.27 6.74
C ARG A 40 1.78 -6.31 5.27
N GLY A 41 0.49 -6.47 5.00
CA GLY A 41 -0.03 -6.51 3.63
C GLY A 41 0.47 -7.69 2.81
N GLN A 42 0.77 -8.81 3.48
CA GLN A 42 1.41 -10.00 2.91
C GLN A 42 2.72 -9.68 2.19
N TYR A 43 3.43 -8.62 2.60
CA TYR A 43 4.65 -8.13 1.96
C TYR A 43 4.45 -7.71 0.50
N LYS A 44 3.21 -7.44 0.11
CA LYS A 44 2.84 -6.98 -1.24
C LYS A 44 2.46 -5.50 -1.21
N ASN A 45 2.42 -4.90 -2.40
CA ASN A 45 1.98 -3.53 -2.55
C ASN A 45 0.54 -3.35 -2.04
N ILE A 46 0.36 -2.57 -0.98
CA ILE A 46 -0.96 -2.25 -0.42
C ILE A 46 -1.63 -1.04 -1.08
N LEU A 47 -0.89 -0.25 -1.88
CA LEU A 47 -1.41 0.91 -2.62
C LEU A 47 -1.95 0.50 -3.99
N GLN A 48 -2.89 -0.45 -3.99
CA GLN A 48 -3.55 -0.88 -5.21
C GLN A 48 -5.07 -0.85 -5.06
N GLN A 49 -5.77 -0.47 -6.14
CA GLN A 49 -7.24 -0.41 -6.15
C GLN A 49 -7.88 -1.79 -5.93
N ASN A 50 -7.29 -2.85 -6.49
CA ASN A 50 -7.73 -4.24 -6.25
C ASN A 50 -7.56 -4.67 -4.78
N ASN A 51 -6.64 -4.04 -4.05
CA ASN A 51 -6.44 -4.25 -2.62
C ASN A 51 -7.30 -3.30 -1.77
N GLY A 52 -8.19 -2.51 -2.38
CA GLY A 52 -9.13 -1.62 -1.69
C GLY A 52 -8.55 -0.27 -1.28
N ALA A 53 -7.34 0.10 -1.73
CA ALA A 53 -6.82 1.44 -1.50
C ALA A 53 -7.58 2.48 -2.33
N LEU A 54 -7.87 3.63 -1.74
CA LEU A 54 -8.71 4.67 -2.34
C LEU A 54 -8.01 6.03 -2.28
N ILE A 55 -8.23 6.86 -3.30
CA ILE A 55 -7.86 8.28 -3.23
C ILE A 55 -9.01 9.05 -2.59
N SER A 56 -8.84 9.45 -1.35
CA SER A 56 -9.90 10.05 -0.51
C SER A 56 -10.38 11.39 -1.07
N ASN A 57 -9.45 12.16 -1.61
CA ASN A 57 -9.71 13.51 -2.10
C ASN A 57 -9.76 13.58 -3.64
N ARG A 58 -10.26 12.51 -4.28
CA ARG A 58 -10.38 12.38 -5.74
C ARG A 58 -11.02 13.60 -6.41
N ASN A 59 -12.02 14.21 -5.77
CA ASN A 59 -12.74 15.37 -6.31
C ASN A 59 -11.92 16.68 -6.30
N GLN A 60 -10.81 16.71 -5.57
CA GLN A 60 -9.93 17.89 -5.42
C GLN A 60 -8.66 17.77 -6.25
N ILE A 61 -8.45 16.65 -6.93
CA ILE A 61 -7.31 16.42 -7.81
C ILE A 61 -7.79 16.13 -9.23
N SER A 62 -6.91 16.34 -10.20
CA SER A 62 -7.20 16.05 -11.59
C SER A 62 -6.57 14.73 -12.00
N PHE A 63 -7.17 14.07 -12.99
CA PHE A 63 -6.58 12.90 -13.64
C PHE A 63 -6.48 13.20 -15.13
N ALA A 64 -5.26 13.17 -15.65
CA ALA A 64 -4.99 13.43 -17.05
C ALA A 64 -4.69 12.13 -17.79
N GLY A 65 -4.91 12.16 -19.12
CA GLY A 65 -4.79 11.01 -20.00
C GLY A 65 -6.14 10.30 -20.20
N ASN A 66 -6.45 9.99 -21.46
CA ASN A 66 -7.66 9.24 -21.86
C ASN A 66 -7.52 7.73 -21.61
N GLN A 67 -6.63 7.33 -20.69
CA GLN A 67 -6.49 5.94 -20.28
C GLN A 67 -7.58 5.62 -19.26
N PHE A 68 -8.21 4.45 -19.42
CA PHE A 68 -9.13 3.88 -18.44
C PHE A 68 -8.49 3.75 -17.04
N ASN A 69 -7.14 3.77 -16.98
CA ASN A 69 -6.31 3.38 -15.84
C ASN A 69 -5.43 4.57 -15.38
N ARG A 70 -5.97 5.79 -15.37
CA ARG A 70 -5.24 7.03 -14.99
C ARG A 70 -4.91 7.19 -13.50
N SER A 71 -5.32 6.22 -12.67
CA SER A 71 -5.05 6.19 -11.24
C SER A 71 -3.58 5.81 -10.96
N PRO A 72 -2.91 6.44 -9.99
CA PRO A 72 -1.56 6.06 -9.61
C PRO A 72 -1.56 4.79 -8.73
N LEU A 73 -2.74 4.32 -8.30
CA LEU A 73 -2.96 3.08 -7.54
C LEU A 73 -3.25 1.86 -8.45
N ARG A 74 -2.96 1.98 -9.75
CA ARG A 74 -3.16 0.89 -10.71
C ARG A 74 -2.17 -0.26 -10.49
N SER A 75 -2.60 -1.47 -10.81
CA SER A 75 -1.77 -2.69 -10.75
C SER A 75 -1.09 -3.02 -12.08
N GLU A 76 -1.49 -2.36 -13.18
CA GLU A 76 -1.05 -2.66 -14.54
C GLU A 76 0.19 -1.86 -14.95
N VAL A 77 0.97 -2.44 -15.88
CA VAL A 77 2.15 -1.81 -16.47
C VAL A 77 1.74 -0.58 -17.29
N TYR A 78 2.48 0.50 -17.10
CA TYR A 78 2.26 1.75 -17.81
C TYR A 78 2.80 1.65 -19.25
N TYR A 79 1.92 1.83 -20.25
CA TYR A 79 2.31 1.96 -21.66
C TYR A 79 2.42 3.43 -22.07
N VAL A 80 3.60 3.81 -22.55
CA VAL A 80 3.87 5.14 -23.13
C VAL A 80 3.75 5.03 -24.66
N ASN A 81 2.55 5.26 -25.20
CA ASN A 81 2.31 5.87 -26.51
C ASN A 81 0.78 6.06 -26.70
N GLY A 82 0.33 7.32 -26.82
CA GLY A 82 -1.07 7.69 -27.09
C GLY A 82 -1.79 8.49 -25.97
N GLY A 83 -1.29 8.48 -24.74
CA GLY A 83 -1.82 9.31 -23.66
C GLY A 83 -1.33 8.86 -22.30
N ARG A 84 -0.60 9.72 -21.59
CA ARG A 84 0.00 9.37 -20.30
C ARG A 84 -1.04 9.56 -19.20
N GLY A 85 -1.56 8.47 -18.64
CA GLY A 85 -2.48 8.48 -17.51
C GLY A 85 -1.75 8.81 -16.20
N TYR A 86 -2.01 9.97 -15.61
CA TYR A 86 -1.38 10.40 -14.35
C TYR A 86 -2.31 11.28 -13.50
N THR A 87 -2.01 11.38 -12.20
CA THR A 87 -2.69 12.35 -11.32
C THR A 87 -2.03 13.70 -11.40
N SER A 88 -2.81 14.77 -11.26
CA SER A 88 -2.32 16.13 -11.23
C SER A 88 -2.85 16.84 -9.99
N GLN A 89 -1.91 17.33 -9.19
CA GLN A 89 -2.18 18.01 -7.93
C GLN A 89 -1.50 19.38 -7.95
N ILE A 90 -2.27 20.45 -7.71
CA ILE A 90 -1.75 21.81 -7.63
C ILE A 90 -0.96 22.04 -6.33
N ILE A 91 -0.07 23.04 -6.32
CA ILE A 91 0.66 23.52 -5.15
C ILE A 91 -0.26 23.73 -3.94
N GLY A 92 0.24 23.40 -2.75
CA GLY A 92 -0.46 23.59 -1.49
C GLY A 92 -1.60 22.60 -1.24
N ARG A 93 -1.77 21.60 -2.12
CA ARG A 93 -2.76 20.52 -1.94
C ARG A 93 -2.07 19.22 -1.55
N TYR A 94 -2.89 18.25 -1.13
CA TYR A 94 -2.48 16.88 -0.85
C TYR A 94 -3.04 15.91 -1.90
N LEU A 95 -2.39 14.77 -2.07
CA LEU A 95 -2.99 13.53 -2.56
C LEU A 95 -3.08 12.61 -1.33
N ILE A 96 -4.30 12.22 -0.98
CA ILE A 96 -4.58 11.43 0.22
C ILE A 96 -4.98 10.03 -0.22
N ILE A 97 -4.24 9.03 0.25
CA ILE A 97 -4.53 7.62 0.01
C ILE A 97 -5.05 6.99 1.31
N ASP A 98 -6.29 6.52 1.29
CA ASP A 98 -6.90 5.70 2.33
C ASP A 98 -6.61 4.22 2.11
N LEU A 99 -6.15 3.56 3.16
CA LEU A 99 -5.98 2.11 3.21
C LEU A 99 -7.26 1.46 3.76
N PRO A 100 -7.66 0.26 3.30
CA PRO A 100 -8.87 -0.41 3.80
C PRO A 100 -8.78 -0.77 5.28
N GLN A 101 -7.58 -1.08 5.77
CA GLN A 101 -7.27 -1.36 7.17
C GLN A 101 -5.95 -0.67 7.54
N THR A 102 -5.59 -0.73 8.82
CA THR A 102 -4.26 -0.30 9.26
C THR A 102 -3.23 -1.36 8.87
N TYR A 103 -2.15 -0.95 8.22
CA TYR A 103 -1.04 -1.82 7.83
C TYR A 103 0.26 -1.41 8.53
N GLU A 104 1.09 -2.36 8.91
CA GLU A 104 2.49 -2.12 9.30
C GLU A 104 3.32 -2.05 8.02
N ILE A 105 3.87 -0.88 7.71
CA ILE A 105 4.72 -0.65 6.53
C ILE A 105 5.96 0.13 6.91
N ASN A 106 6.99 0.04 6.07
CA ASN A 106 8.24 0.77 6.26
C ASN A 106 8.85 1.27 4.94
N THR A 107 8.17 1.03 3.83
CA THR A 107 8.66 1.37 2.49
C THR A 107 7.53 1.96 1.65
N ILE A 108 7.81 3.09 1.00
CA ILE A 108 6.96 3.71 -0.01
C ILE A 108 7.79 3.93 -1.27
N ILE A 109 7.23 3.60 -2.43
CA ILE A 109 7.79 3.91 -3.74
C ILE A 109 6.80 4.78 -4.50
N PHE A 110 7.28 5.85 -5.12
CA PHE A 110 6.45 6.68 -5.98
C PHE A 110 7.20 7.06 -7.25
N TRP A 111 6.46 7.19 -8.34
CA TRP A 111 6.99 7.63 -9.62
C TRP A 111 6.43 9.00 -9.97
N VAL A 112 7.30 10.01 -9.90
CA VAL A 112 6.97 11.38 -10.32
C VAL A 112 7.26 11.55 -11.80
N TYR A 113 6.38 12.28 -12.47
CA TYR A 113 6.41 12.45 -13.91
C TYR A 113 6.20 13.91 -14.30
N ASP A 114 6.79 14.31 -15.43
CA ASP A 114 6.46 15.57 -16.08
C ASP A 114 6.27 15.35 -17.58
N ARG A 115 5.36 16.14 -18.19
CA ARG A 115 5.13 16.18 -19.63
C ARG A 115 6.36 16.57 -20.42
N ASP A 116 7.20 17.41 -19.84
CA ASP A 116 8.42 17.88 -20.48
C ASP A 116 9.53 16.84 -20.34
N ALA A 117 10.32 16.68 -21.39
CA ALA A 117 11.47 15.78 -21.43
C ALA A 117 12.66 16.29 -20.59
N THR A 118 12.63 17.54 -20.15
CA THR A 118 13.64 18.09 -19.24
C THR A 118 13.55 17.49 -17.84
N LEU A 119 14.71 17.23 -17.22
CA LEU A 119 14.83 16.71 -15.85
C LEU A 119 14.35 17.75 -14.83
N ARG A 120 13.06 17.71 -14.55
CA ARG A 120 12.42 18.61 -13.58
C ARG A 120 12.52 18.06 -12.17
N ARG A 121 12.51 19.00 -11.23
CA ARG A 121 12.63 18.79 -9.80
C ARG A 121 11.33 19.18 -9.12
N PHE A 122 10.85 18.33 -8.22
CA PHE A 122 9.58 18.50 -7.50
C PHE A 122 9.83 18.58 -6.01
N ASN A 123 9.37 19.65 -5.37
CA ASN A 123 9.47 19.77 -3.91
C ASN A 123 8.20 19.19 -3.27
N LEU A 124 8.35 18.04 -2.63
CA LEU A 124 7.23 17.30 -2.03
C LEU A 124 7.57 16.82 -0.63
N GLN A 125 6.52 16.73 0.19
CA GLN A 125 6.58 16.10 1.51
C GLN A 125 5.66 14.88 1.51
N VAL A 126 6.08 13.81 2.20
CA VAL A 126 5.25 12.63 2.39
C VAL A 126 5.02 12.43 3.88
N TYR A 127 3.76 12.30 4.24
CA TYR A 127 3.32 12.00 5.58
C TYR A 127 2.62 10.65 5.62
N ILE A 128 2.74 9.97 6.76
CA ILE A 128 1.91 8.83 7.11
C ILE A 128 1.03 9.20 8.29
N GLN A 129 -0.17 8.63 8.35
CA GLN A 129 -1.11 8.85 9.43
C GLN A 129 -1.65 7.53 9.96
N ASN A 130 -1.68 7.37 11.28
CA ASN A 130 -2.27 6.20 11.93
C ASN A 130 -3.80 6.31 12.07
N SER A 131 -4.43 5.27 12.60
CA SER A 131 -5.89 5.22 12.86
C SER A 131 -6.38 6.26 13.85
N GLN A 132 -5.49 6.80 14.68
CA GLN A 132 -5.77 7.82 15.69
C GLN A 132 -5.62 9.24 15.12
N GLY A 133 -5.30 9.39 13.83
CA GLY A 133 -5.13 10.68 13.18
C GLY A 133 -3.76 11.34 13.38
N GLN A 134 -2.83 10.69 14.07
CA GLN A 134 -1.49 11.25 14.28
C GLN A 134 -0.68 11.17 12.99
N ARG A 135 -0.15 12.32 12.56
CA ARG A 135 0.65 12.45 11.33
C ARG A 135 2.13 12.48 11.65
N GLN A 136 2.92 11.78 10.83
CA GLN A 136 4.37 11.78 10.88
C GLN A 136 4.93 12.10 9.49
N LEU A 137 5.88 13.05 9.43
CA LEU A 137 6.66 13.32 8.23
C LEU A 137 7.71 12.22 8.05
N ILE A 138 7.75 11.61 6.87
CA ILE A 138 8.71 10.53 6.54
C ILE A 138 9.63 10.88 5.37
N TYR A 139 9.30 11.92 4.61
CA TYR A 139 10.13 12.40 3.51
C TYR A 139 9.89 13.88 3.27
N GLN A 140 10.97 14.64 3.13
CA GLN A 140 10.97 16.02 2.68
C GLN A 140 12.22 16.25 1.85
N ASN A 141 12.07 16.20 0.54
CA ASN A 141 13.18 16.48 -0.37
C ASN A 141 12.67 16.86 -1.76
N THR A 142 13.59 17.31 -2.59
CA THR A 142 13.38 17.54 -4.01
C THR A 142 13.54 16.21 -4.77
N ALA A 143 12.48 15.74 -5.42
CA ALA A 143 12.51 14.54 -6.26
C ALA A 143 12.67 14.94 -7.74
N ALA A 144 13.61 14.32 -8.46
CA ALA A 144 13.67 14.43 -9.92
C ALA A 144 12.54 13.61 -10.56
N THR A 145 12.22 13.86 -11.82
CA THR A 145 11.30 13.05 -12.65
C THR A 145 11.78 11.59 -12.76
N SER A 146 11.48 10.77 -11.75
CA SER A 146 12.08 9.46 -11.52
C SER A 146 11.26 8.65 -10.51
N ILE A 147 11.67 7.39 -10.33
CA ILE A 147 11.17 6.54 -9.25
C ILE A 147 11.95 6.86 -7.98
N THR A 148 11.24 7.20 -6.91
CA THR A 148 11.82 7.45 -5.59
C THR A 148 11.34 6.39 -4.61
N LYS A 149 12.28 5.79 -3.86
CA LYS A 149 12.03 4.86 -2.76
C LYS A 149 12.33 5.55 -1.43
N ILE A 150 11.36 5.54 -0.51
CA ILE A 150 11.50 5.99 0.87
C ILE A 150 11.50 4.76 1.76
N LYS A 151 12.53 4.62 2.60
CA LYS A 151 12.57 3.66 3.71
C LYS A 151 12.48 4.45 5.01
N PHE A 152 11.63 4.00 5.93
CA PHE A 152 11.40 4.62 7.24
C PHE A 152 11.21 3.51 8.30
N ASN A 153 11.01 3.89 9.56
CA ASN A 153 10.80 2.91 10.64
C ASN A 153 9.47 2.17 10.47
N ASP A 154 9.41 0.92 10.93
CA ASP A 154 8.20 0.10 10.95
C ASP A 154 7.07 0.86 11.66
N THR A 155 6.03 1.22 10.91
CA THR A 155 4.96 2.08 11.41
C THR A 155 3.59 1.55 11.00
N PHE A 156 2.61 1.65 11.90
CA PHE A 156 1.21 1.37 11.61
C PHE A 156 0.56 2.56 10.91
N VAL A 157 0.13 2.35 9.67
CA VAL A 157 -0.37 3.39 8.76
C VAL A 157 -1.78 3.07 8.31
N LYS A 158 -2.65 4.08 8.33
CA LYS A 158 -4.02 4.05 7.80
C LYS A 158 -4.19 4.99 6.60
N GLN A 159 -3.46 6.10 6.57
CA GLN A 159 -3.43 7.02 5.43
C GLN A 159 -2.01 7.41 5.04
N ILE A 160 -1.80 7.67 3.76
CA ILE A 160 -0.57 8.26 3.23
C ILE A 160 -0.93 9.56 2.53
N LEU A 161 -0.19 10.63 2.82
CA LEU A 161 -0.46 11.96 2.32
C LEU A 161 0.77 12.49 1.58
N PHE A 162 0.60 12.77 0.29
CA PHE A 162 1.63 13.42 -0.53
C PHE A 162 1.29 14.90 -0.67
N TYR A 163 2.08 15.75 -0.03
CA TYR A 163 1.93 17.20 -0.08
C TYR A 163 2.76 17.80 -1.21
N ASN A 164 2.11 18.58 -2.06
CA ASN A 164 2.79 19.36 -3.08
C ASN A 164 3.23 20.69 -2.46
N ASN A 165 4.47 20.73 -1.97
CA ASN A 165 4.99 21.87 -1.22
C ASN A 165 5.26 23.07 -2.12
N ASN A 166 5.88 22.86 -3.29
CA ASN A 166 6.24 23.97 -4.19
C ASN A 166 6.23 23.63 -5.68
N GLY A 167 5.44 22.63 -6.10
CA GLY A 167 5.29 22.26 -7.49
C GLY A 167 6.54 21.63 -8.07
N SER A 168 6.68 21.75 -9.39
CA SER A 168 7.93 21.49 -10.09
C SER A 168 8.73 22.77 -10.26
N SER A 169 9.97 22.64 -10.73
CA SER A 169 10.81 23.76 -11.15
C SER A 169 10.22 24.64 -12.26
N LEU A 170 9.13 24.23 -12.92
CA LEU A 170 8.55 24.94 -14.07
C LEU A 170 7.02 25.11 -14.04
N ASN A 171 6.30 24.34 -13.23
CA ASN A 171 4.85 24.45 -13.10
C ASN A 171 4.38 24.22 -11.66
N GLN A 172 3.16 24.66 -11.37
CA GLN A 172 2.54 24.51 -10.06
C GLN A 172 1.99 23.10 -9.77
N TYR A 173 2.26 22.11 -10.63
CA TYR A 173 1.64 20.79 -10.54
C TYR A 173 2.64 19.70 -10.19
N LEU A 174 2.19 18.76 -9.37
CA LEU A 174 2.86 17.51 -9.08
C LEU A 174 2.09 16.38 -9.77
N HIS A 175 2.82 15.52 -10.50
CA HIS A 175 2.21 14.38 -11.18
C HIS A 175 2.76 13.04 -10.73
N PHE A 176 1.85 12.10 -10.43
CA PHE A 176 2.21 10.72 -10.08
C PHE A 176 1.73 9.75 -11.16
N LEU A 177 2.63 8.85 -11.58
CA LEU A 177 2.31 7.74 -12.48
C LEU A 177 1.96 6.45 -11.74
N ASN A 178 2.62 6.21 -10.60
CA ASN A 178 2.45 5.01 -9.81
C ASN A 178 2.85 5.26 -8.35
N LEU A 179 2.16 4.61 -7.43
CA LEU A 179 2.43 4.59 -6.01
C LEU A 179 2.43 3.14 -5.50
N GLN A 180 3.36 2.85 -4.61
CA GLN A 180 3.47 1.56 -3.94
C GLN A 180 3.82 1.76 -2.47
N ALA A 181 3.32 0.89 -1.61
CA ALA A 181 3.78 0.80 -0.22
C ALA A 181 3.72 -0.65 0.23
N TYR A 182 4.69 -1.07 1.03
CA TYR A 182 4.77 -2.42 1.55
C TYR A 182 5.72 -2.47 2.76
N PHE A 183 5.72 -3.62 3.43
CA PHE A 183 6.73 -3.97 4.42
C PHE A 183 7.91 -4.65 3.71
N ASP A 184 9.10 -4.05 3.80
CA ASP A 184 10.36 -4.56 3.24
C ASP A 184 11.30 -4.92 4.40
N PHE A 185 12.06 -6.01 4.32
CA PHE A 185 12.97 -6.40 5.43
C PHE A 185 14.24 -5.54 5.49
#